data_AF-A0A2G9MY56-F1
#
_entry.id   AF-A0A2G9MY56-F1
#
_cell.length_a   1.000
_cell.length_b   1.000
_cell.length_c   1.000
_cell.angle_alpha   90.00
_cell.angle_beta   90.00
_cell.angle_gamma   90.00
#
_symmetry.space_group_name_H-M   'P 1'
#
loop_
_entity.id
_entity.type
_entity.pdbx_description
1 polymer ?
#
loop_
_entity_poly.entity_id
_entity_poly.type
_entity_poly.pdbx_seq_one_letter_code
_entity_poly.pdbx_strand_id
1 'polypeptide(L)'
;MVEVIPAILVKNEEEFESRARDVAGLVKRIQVDIMDGKFVPNKTLQANELPVIPAGLEPEYHLMVQNPEEAIKEIGKRNATYIFHYEAVEDAELLISIVKKMGAKVGIALSPDTPAEKIKDLLRSIDMVLVMTVYPGFSG
;
A
#
# COMPACT_ATOMS: atom_id res chain seq x y z
N MET A 1 -16.60 5.22 -11.46
CA MET A 1 -16.43 3.84 -11.95
C MET A 1 -16.13 2.98 -10.73
N VAL A 2 -16.73 1.80 -10.62
CA VAL A 2 -16.45 0.85 -9.54
C VAL A 2 -15.39 -0.13 -10.05
N GLU A 3 -14.36 -0.39 -9.25
CA GLU A 3 -13.29 -1.33 -9.55
C GLU A 3 -13.14 -2.31 -8.38
N VAL A 4 -12.79 -3.56 -8.68
CA VAL A 4 -12.42 -4.56 -7.69
C VAL A 4 -10.91 -4.74 -7.76
N ILE A 5 -10.22 -4.50 -6.65
CA ILE A 5 -8.76 -4.63 -6.52
C ILE A 5 -8.48 -5.83 -5.61
N PRO A 6 -8.04 -6.98 -6.15
CA PRO A 6 -7.73 -8.14 -5.33
C PRO A 6 -6.55 -7.86 -4.42
N ALA A 7 -6.71 -8.14 -3.12
CA ALA A 7 -5.61 -8.12 -2.16
C ALA A 7 -4.79 -9.41 -2.25
N ILE A 8 -3.50 -9.28 -2.51
CA ILE A 8 -2.52 -10.37 -2.55
C ILE A 8 -1.80 -10.40 -1.21
N LEU A 9 -2.47 -10.97 -0.20
CA LEU A 9 -1.93 -11.12 1.16
C LEU A 9 -1.17 -12.44 1.26
N VAL A 10 0.15 -12.39 1.17
CA VAL A 10 1.03 -13.56 1.08
C VAL A 10 2.31 -13.38 1.90
N LYS A 11 2.96 -14.49 2.23
CA LYS A 11 4.18 -14.49 3.09
C LYS A 11 5.49 -14.69 2.33
N ASN A 12 5.43 -15.08 1.06
CA ASN A 12 6.61 -15.36 0.26
C ASN A 12 6.36 -15.06 -1.23
N GLU A 13 7.44 -15.01 -1.99
CA GLU A 13 7.47 -14.72 -3.42
C GLU A 13 6.70 -15.75 -4.26
N GLU A 14 6.88 -17.05 -4.02
CA GLU A 14 6.23 -18.10 -4.80
C GLU A 14 4.70 -17.99 -4.73
N GLU A 15 4.15 -17.75 -3.53
CA GLU A 15 2.73 -17.55 -3.34
C GLU A 15 2.24 -16.25 -4.00
N PHE A 16 3.04 -15.17 -3.92
CA PHE A 16 2.73 -13.92 -4.61
C PHE A 16 2.60 -14.15 -6.12
N GLU A 17 3.62 -14.75 -6.74
CA GLU A 17 3.65 -14.99 -8.18
C GLU A 17 2.50 -15.86 -8.65
N SER A 18 2.15 -16.88 -7.86
CA SER A 18 1.01 -17.74 -8.13
C SER A 18 -0.29 -16.93 -8.14
N ARG A 19 -0.59 -16.21 -7.05
CA ARG A 19 -1.84 -15.45 -6.92
C ARG A 19 -1.93 -14.27 -7.89
N ALA A 20 -0.82 -13.59 -8.15
CA ALA A 20 -0.78 -12.48 -9.10
C ALA A 20 -1.04 -12.97 -10.54
N ARG A 21 -0.58 -14.18 -10.89
CA ARG A 21 -0.89 -14.81 -12.19
C ARG A 21 -2.37 -15.17 -12.31
N ASP A 22 -3.00 -15.66 -11.25
CA ASP A 22 -4.42 -16.03 -11.26
C ASP A 22 -5.35 -14.86 -11.63
N VAL A 23 -4.92 -13.62 -11.30
CA VAL A 23 -5.69 -12.39 -11.57
C VAL A 23 -5.16 -11.58 -12.76
N ALA A 24 -4.00 -11.95 -13.32
CA ALA A 24 -3.39 -11.23 -14.42
C ALA A 24 -4.32 -11.24 -15.66
N GLY A 25 -4.55 -10.07 -16.25
CA GLY A 25 -5.45 -9.90 -17.38
C GLY A 25 -6.94 -9.87 -17.04
N LEU A 26 -7.32 -10.19 -15.78
CA LEU A 26 -8.70 -10.05 -15.29
C LEU A 26 -8.94 -8.69 -14.64
N VAL A 27 -7.90 -8.15 -13.99
CA VAL A 27 -7.92 -6.84 -13.32
C VAL A 27 -6.76 -5.99 -13.81
N LYS A 28 -6.84 -4.66 -13.59
CA LYS A 28 -5.74 -3.73 -13.88
C LYS A 28 -4.82 -3.54 -12.69
N ARG A 29 -5.36 -3.69 -11.48
CA ARG A 29 -4.70 -3.34 -10.23
C ARG A 29 -4.79 -4.48 -9.23
N ILE A 30 -3.75 -4.61 -8.42
CA ILE A 30 -3.71 -5.52 -7.27
C ILE A 30 -3.25 -4.74 -6.05
N GLN A 31 -3.74 -5.09 -4.87
CA GLN A 31 -3.23 -4.55 -3.62
C GLN A 31 -2.22 -5.52 -3.03
N VAL A 32 -1.06 -5.02 -2.63
CA VAL A 32 0.02 -5.78 -2.01
C VAL A 32 0.19 -5.26 -0.58
N ASP A 33 -0.22 -6.07 0.38
CA ASP A 33 -0.17 -5.73 1.79
C ASP A 33 1.22 -6.04 2.37
N ILE A 34 1.94 -5.00 2.79
CA ILE A 34 3.28 -5.09 3.39
C ILE A 34 3.14 -4.82 4.88
N MET A 35 3.45 -5.83 5.70
CA MET A 35 3.35 -5.80 7.16
C MET A 35 4.72 -6.11 7.77
N ASP A 36 5.21 -5.25 8.65
CA ASP A 36 6.57 -5.35 9.22
C ASP A 36 6.64 -6.02 10.61
N GLY A 37 5.50 -6.40 11.18
CA GLY A 37 5.43 -6.95 12.54
C GLY A 37 5.69 -5.92 13.65
N LYS A 38 5.74 -4.62 13.33
CA LYS A 38 5.97 -3.52 14.28
C LYS A 38 4.78 -2.57 14.33
N PHE A 39 4.29 -2.10 13.18
CA PHE A 39 3.06 -1.29 13.12
C PHE A 39 1.82 -2.15 13.33
N VAL A 40 1.85 -3.37 12.78
CA VAL A 40 0.86 -4.41 13.00
C VAL A 40 1.56 -5.66 13.54
N PRO A 41 0.86 -6.58 14.24
CA PRO A 41 1.50 -7.75 14.84
C PRO A 41 1.97 -8.80 13.83
N ASN A 42 1.37 -8.84 12.64
CA ASN A 42 1.69 -9.83 11.61
C ASN A 42 2.80 -9.35 10.65
N LYS A 43 3.40 -10.32 9.95
CA LYS A 43 4.39 -10.08 8.90
C LYS A 43 3.95 -10.71 7.59
N THR A 44 4.18 -10.00 6.50
CA THR A 44 3.97 -10.47 5.13
C THR A 44 5.28 -10.35 4.35
N LEU A 45 5.21 -10.38 3.03
CA LEU A 45 6.33 -10.03 2.17
C LEU A 45 6.87 -8.62 2.48
N GLN A 46 8.18 -8.47 2.59
CA GLN A 46 8.81 -7.19 2.93
C GLN A 46 9.09 -6.32 1.69
N ALA A 47 9.26 -5.01 1.91
CA ALA A 47 9.47 -4.02 0.84
C ALA A 47 10.72 -4.30 -0.02
N ASN A 48 11.77 -4.87 0.55
CA ASN A 48 12.99 -5.28 -0.13
C ASN A 48 12.91 -6.66 -0.82
N GLU A 49 11.81 -7.39 -0.65
CA GLU A 49 11.59 -8.75 -1.16
C GLU A 49 10.50 -8.79 -2.26
N LEU A 50 10.10 -7.62 -2.78
CA LEU A 50 9.01 -7.54 -3.74
C LEU A 50 9.36 -8.19 -5.09
N PRO A 51 8.59 -9.21 -5.53
CA PRO A 51 8.83 -9.88 -6.79
C PRO A 51 8.43 -9.00 -7.99
N VAL A 52 8.67 -9.54 -9.17
CA VAL A 52 8.26 -8.91 -10.42
C VAL A 52 6.74 -8.90 -10.52
N ILE A 53 6.18 -7.72 -10.74
CA ILE A 53 4.75 -7.58 -11.00
C ILE A 53 4.45 -8.09 -12.42
N PRO A 54 3.47 -8.98 -12.61
CA PRO A 54 3.08 -9.42 -13.96
C PRO A 54 2.73 -8.26 -14.88
N ALA A 55 3.10 -8.37 -16.15
CA ALA A 55 2.84 -7.33 -17.14
C ALA A 55 1.34 -6.99 -17.24
N GLY A 56 1.02 -5.70 -17.26
CA GLY A 56 -0.36 -5.22 -17.33
C GLY A 56 -1.04 -5.05 -15.97
N LEU A 57 -0.41 -5.46 -14.86
CA LEU A 57 -0.86 -5.14 -13.51
C LEU A 57 -0.13 -3.92 -12.94
N GLU A 58 -0.87 -3.03 -12.30
CA GLU A 58 -0.35 -1.90 -11.50
C GLU A 58 -0.53 -2.20 -10.00
N PRO A 59 0.54 -2.26 -9.20
CA PRO A 59 0.41 -2.55 -7.78
C PRO A 59 -0.01 -1.31 -6.98
N GLU A 60 -0.86 -1.53 -5.97
CA GLU A 60 -1.05 -0.66 -4.81
C GLU A 60 -0.28 -1.27 -3.63
N TYR A 61 0.82 -0.64 -3.22
CA TYR A 61 1.55 -1.06 -2.03
C TYR A 61 0.89 -0.46 -0.80
N HIS A 62 0.19 -1.29 -0.04
CA HIS A 62 -0.44 -0.92 1.21
C HIS A 62 0.52 -1.19 2.36
N LEU A 63 1.07 -0.10 2.90
CA LEU A 63 2.18 -0.09 3.84
C LEU A 63 1.66 -0.06 5.28
N MET A 64 1.48 -1.24 5.86
CA MET A 64 1.21 -1.46 7.28
C MET A 64 2.55 -1.63 8.03
N VAL A 65 3.38 -0.58 7.99
CA VAL A 65 4.75 -0.59 8.51
C VAL A 65 5.02 0.61 9.40
N GLN A 66 5.97 0.50 10.32
CA GLN A 66 6.31 1.56 11.28
C GLN A 66 7.05 2.73 10.63
N ASN A 67 7.81 2.47 9.56
CA ASN A 67 8.60 3.48 8.85
C ASN A 67 8.27 3.45 7.34
N PRO A 68 7.15 4.06 6.91
CA PRO A 68 6.74 4.07 5.51
C PRO A 68 7.77 4.71 4.57
N GLU A 69 8.52 5.71 5.04
CA GLU A 69 9.58 6.40 4.30
C GLU A 69 10.69 5.42 3.85
N GLU A 70 11.12 4.55 4.76
CA GLU A 70 12.12 3.52 4.50
C GLU A 70 11.56 2.45 3.56
N ALA A 71 10.34 1.97 3.79
CA ALA A 71 9.70 1.01 2.91
C ALA A 71 9.56 1.57 1.48
N ILE A 72 9.08 2.81 1.30
CA ILE A 72 8.97 3.46 -0.02
C ILE A 72 10.34 3.55 -0.71
N LYS A 73 11.40 3.86 0.04
CA LYS A 73 12.77 3.91 -0.47
C LYS A 73 13.25 2.53 -0.94
N GLU A 74 12.95 1.48 -0.19
CA GLU A 74 13.30 0.10 -0.55
C GLU A 74 12.55 -0.39 -1.80
N ILE A 75 11.25 -0.10 -1.89
CA ILE A 75 10.44 -0.44 -3.07
C ILE A 75 10.93 0.33 -4.31
N GLY A 76 11.40 1.56 -4.11
CA GLY A 76 11.95 2.41 -5.15
C GLY A 76 10.89 2.95 -6.10
N LYS A 77 11.29 3.57 -7.22
CA LYS A 77 10.37 4.15 -8.20
C LYS A 77 9.69 3.06 -9.03
N ARG A 78 8.35 2.98 -8.96
CA ARG A 78 7.51 2.06 -9.75
C ARG A 78 6.28 2.78 -10.30
N ASN A 79 5.68 2.24 -11.38
CA ASN A 79 4.32 2.64 -11.79
C ASN A 79 3.31 2.02 -10.83
N ALA A 80 3.21 2.61 -9.64
CA ALA A 80 2.50 2.06 -8.49
C ALA A 80 1.75 3.15 -7.73
N THR A 81 0.88 2.72 -6.83
CA THR A 81 0.29 3.57 -5.79
C THR A 81 0.89 3.18 -4.45
N TYR A 82 1.44 4.13 -3.69
CA TYR A 82 1.94 3.90 -2.34
C TYR A 82 0.90 4.39 -1.35
N ILE A 83 0.35 3.48 -0.55
CA ILE A 83 -0.70 3.78 0.42
C ILE A 83 -0.08 3.60 1.81
N PHE A 84 0.13 4.69 2.53
CA PHE A 84 0.66 4.64 3.89
C PHE A 84 -0.43 4.95 4.92
N HIS A 85 -0.28 4.41 6.11
CA HIS A 85 -1.13 4.74 7.25
C HIS A 85 -0.82 6.13 7.79
N TYR A 86 -1.85 6.97 7.95
CA TYR A 86 -1.67 8.30 8.56
C TYR A 86 -1.05 8.20 9.96
N GLU A 87 -1.35 7.12 10.68
CA GLU A 87 -0.89 6.86 12.05
C GLU A 87 0.58 6.43 12.13
N ALA A 88 1.18 6.07 11.00
CA ALA A 88 2.56 5.58 10.92
C ALA A 88 3.58 6.67 10.55
N VAL A 89 3.13 7.90 10.29
CA VAL A 89 3.99 8.98 9.80
C VAL A 89 3.95 10.20 10.71
N GLU A 90 5.10 10.87 10.87
CA GLU A 90 5.18 12.14 11.58
C GLU A 90 4.82 13.32 10.66
N ASP A 91 5.22 13.26 9.38
CA ASP A 91 5.00 14.29 8.37
C ASP A 91 4.45 13.69 7.06
N ALA A 92 3.13 13.63 6.97
CA ALA A 92 2.45 13.10 5.79
C ALA A 92 2.67 13.96 4.53
N GLU A 93 2.84 15.28 4.66
CA GLU A 93 3.06 16.17 3.50
C GLU A 93 4.41 15.91 2.85
N LEU A 94 5.44 15.72 3.67
CA LEU A 94 6.78 15.35 3.20
C LEU A 94 6.73 14.02 2.45
N LEU A 95 6.08 13.01 3.02
CA LEU A 95 6.00 11.68 2.39
C LEU A 95 5.22 11.72 1.08
N ILE A 96 4.09 12.44 1.03
CA ILE A 96 3.35 12.70 -0.21
C ILE A 96 4.26 13.33 -1.26
N SER A 97 5.02 14.37 -0.89
CA SER A 97 5.95 15.05 -1.79
C SER A 97 7.02 14.12 -2.35
N ILE A 98 7.56 13.23 -1.53
CA ILE A 98 8.54 12.21 -1.95
C ILE A 98 7.94 11.28 -3.00
N VAL A 99 6.77 10.69 -2.72
CA VAL A 99 6.11 9.75 -3.66
C VAL A 99 5.74 10.44 -4.97
N LYS A 100 5.21 11.67 -4.91
CA LYS A 100 4.86 12.45 -6.11
C LYS A 100 6.10 12.79 -6.95
N LYS A 101 7.24 13.15 -6.33
CA LYS A 101 8.52 13.39 -7.04
C LYS A 101 9.05 12.15 -7.75
N MET A 102 8.74 10.95 -7.26
CA MET A 102 9.07 9.70 -7.94
C MET A 102 8.19 9.46 -9.18
N GLY A 103 7.11 10.23 -9.36
CA GLY A 103 6.14 10.06 -10.44
C GLY A 103 5.14 8.93 -10.17
N ALA A 104 4.99 8.53 -8.90
CA ALA A 104 4.03 7.52 -8.48
C ALA A 104 2.76 8.16 -7.89
N LYS A 105 1.70 7.35 -7.78
CA LYS A 105 0.48 7.75 -7.06
C LYS A 105 0.68 7.54 -5.56
N VAL A 106 -0.04 8.31 -4.75
CA VAL A 106 0.00 8.23 -3.29
C VAL A 106 -1.41 8.18 -2.72
N GLY A 107 -1.60 7.30 -1.75
CA GLY A 107 -2.81 7.19 -0.95
C GLY A 107 -2.53 7.28 0.53
N ILE A 108 -3.56 7.61 1.30
CA ILE A 108 -3.53 7.53 2.76
C ILE A 108 -4.56 6.52 3.22
N ALA A 109 -4.12 5.58 4.06
CA ALA A 109 -4.98 4.69 4.82
C ALA A 109 -5.33 5.28 6.18
N LEU A 110 -6.57 5.08 6.62
CA LEU A 110 -7.06 5.43 7.95
C LEU A 110 -7.56 4.18 8.65
N SER A 111 -7.04 3.90 9.84
CA SER A 111 -7.57 2.88 10.75
C SER A 111 -8.99 3.25 11.21
N PRO A 112 -9.80 2.29 11.69
CA PRO A 112 -11.20 2.54 12.02
C PRO A 112 -11.45 3.66 13.04
N ASP A 113 -10.50 3.91 13.94
CA ASP A 113 -10.55 4.91 15.00
C ASP A 113 -9.90 6.25 14.63
N THR A 114 -9.29 6.35 13.46
CA THR A 114 -8.68 7.61 12.99
C THR A 114 -9.73 8.48 12.32
N PRO A 115 -10.04 9.67 12.87
CA PRO A 115 -11.04 10.56 12.28
C PRO A 115 -10.61 11.06 10.89
N ALA A 116 -11.53 11.03 9.92
CA ALA A 116 -11.26 11.45 8.54
C ALA A 116 -10.84 12.92 8.44
N GLU A 117 -11.24 13.76 9.39
CA GLU A 117 -10.85 15.16 9.48
C GLU A 117 -9.32 15.35 9.55
N LYS A 118 -8.59 14.35 10.05
CA LYS A 118 -7.12 14.38 10.18
C LYS A 118 -6.40 14.57 8.84
N ILE A 119 -7.01 14.13 7.74
CA ILE A 119 -6.41 14.20 6.40
C ILE A 119 -7.08 15.23 5.50
N LYS A 120 -8.00 16.04 6.02
CA LYS A 120 -8.81 16.98 5.24
C LYS A 120 -7.97 17.93 4.39
N ASP A 121 -6.89 18.45 4.96
CA ASP A 121 -6.01 19.40 4.27
C ASP A 121 -5.07 18.71 3.27
N LEU A 122 -4.91 17.38 3.37
CA LEU A 122 -4.08 16.55 2.49
C LEU A 122 -4.83 16.05 1.25
N LEU A 123 -6.17 16.13 1.24
CA LEU A 123 -7.01 15.54 0.19
C LEU A 123 -6.68 16.01 -1.23
N ARG A 124 -6.17 17.24 -1.39
CA ARG A 124 -5.79 17.78 -2.70
C ARG A 124 -4.44 17.27 -3.21
N SER A 125 -3.64 16.68 -2.34
CA SER A 125 -2.27 16.25 -2.62
C SER A 125 -2.17 14.74 -2.84
N ILE A 126 -3.24 13.98 -2.59
CA ILE A 126 -3.29 12.53 -2.70
C ILE A 126 -4.19 12.06 -3.85
N ASP A 127 -3.98 10.82 -4.29
CA ASP A 127 -4.75 10.20 -5.39
C ASP A 127 -5.86 9.28 -4.88
N MET A 128 -5.75 8.78 -3.64
CA MET A 128 -6.80 7.97 -3.02
C MET A 128 -6.80 8.05 -1.48
N VAL A 129 -7.93 7.69 -0.89
CA VAL A 129 -8.08 7.44 0.54
C VAL A 129 -8.54 5.99 0.71
N LEU A 130 -7.83 5.22 1.53
CA LEU A 130 -8.21 3.87 1.92
C LEU A 130 -8.82 3.92 3.32
N VAL A 131 -10.13 3.71 3.41
CA VAL A 131 -10.82 3.64 4.71
C VAL A 131 -10.84 2.20 5.18
N MET A 132 -10.11 1.89 6.23
CA MET A 132 -10.05 0.54 6.75
C MET A 132 -11.36 0.17 7.44
N THR A 133 -11.95 -0.97 7.03
CA THR A 133 -13.17 -1.51 7.65
C THR A 133 -12.87 -2.48 8.79
N VAL A 134 -11.60 -2.84 8.97
CA VAL A 134 -11.06 -3.69 10.04
C VAL A 134 -9.74 -3.12 10.50
N TYR A 135 -9.30 -3.45 11.71
CA TYR A 135 -7.98 -3.03 12.17
C TYR A 135 -6.88 -3.67 11.30
N PRO A 136 -5.87 -2.90 10.88
CA PRO A 136 -4.80 -3.40 10.03
C PRO A 136 -4.06 -4.53 10.74
N GLY A 137 -3.57 -5.49 9.95
CA GLY A 137 -2.75 -6.60 10.43
C GLY A 137 -3.44 -7.97 10.40
N PHE A 138 -4.76 -8.07 10.39
CA PHE A 138 -5.45 -9.37 10.35
C PHE A 138 -6.38 -9.49 9.13
N SER A 139 -6.59 -10.72 8.66
CA SER A 139 -7.60 -11.07 7.66
C SER A 139 -8.51 -12.17 8.22
N GLY A 140 -9.81 -12.08 7.94
CA GLY A 140 -10.87 -12.95 8.51
C GLY A 140 -11.71 -12.25 9.57
#